data_AF-A0A258BM85-F1
#
_entry.id   AF-A0A258BM85-F1
#
_cell.length_a   1.000
_cell.length_b   1.000
_cell.length_c   1.000
_cell.angle_alpha   90.00
_cell.angle_beta   90.00
_cell.angle_gamma   90.00
#
_symmetry.space_group_name_H-M   'P 1'
#
loop_
_entity.id
_entity.type
_entity.pdbx_description
1 polymer ?
#
loop_
_entity_poly.entity_id
_entity_poly.type
_entity_poly.pdbx_seq_one_letter_code
_entity_poly.pdbx_strand_id
1 'polypeptide(L)'
;MKRLALVLLASTALTACESVPTAVGPDITLDEPDYVEDLYLAPDAEETDIADADLAPTPVVYRTYTPTSVTGAMPGQLKPMPAEADAPSLKPYQAIETANGKAAVEPSLDNYMNAIQVYPYTVGALYQVYCAPEQVTDIVLQPGEELVSV
;
A
#
# COMPACT_ATOMS: atom_id res chain seq x y z
N MET A 1 29.85 -45.48 27.00
CA MET A 1 30.95 -44.48 27.09
C MET A 1 31.19 -43.72 25.78
N LYS A 2 31.18 -44.35 24.60
CA LYS A 2 31.37 -43.64 23.30
C LYS A 2 30.29 -42.58 22.97
N ARG A 3 29.04 -42.78 23.38
CA ARG A 3 27.94 -41.81 23.15
C ARG A 3 28.05 -40.56 24.04
N LEU A 4 28.54 -40.70 25.27
CA LEU A 4 28.80 -39.58 26.18
C LEU A 4 29.97 -38.72 25.70
N ALA A 5 31.03 -39.34 25.19
CA ALA A 5 32.16 -38.62 24.60
C ALA A 5 31.76 -37.81 23.36
N LEU A 6 30.84 -38.33 22.54
CA LEU A 6 30.35 -37.64 21.34
C LEU A 6 29.45 -36.44 21.67
N VAL A 7 28.63 -36.53 22.73
CA VAL A 7 27.82 -35.40 23.20
C VAL A 7 28.68 -34.29 23.77
N LEU A 8 29.71 -34.62 24.57
CA LEU A 8 30.63 -33.64 25.16
C LEU A 8 31.48 -32.92 24.10
N LEU A 9 31.86 -33.60 23.02
CA LEU A 9 32.63 -33.02 21.92
C LEU A 9 31.78 -32.06 21.06
N ALA A 10 30.47 -32.33 20.92
CA ALA A 10 29.55 -31.43 20.21
C ALA A 10 29.25 -30.13 20.97
N SER A 11 29.30 -30.15 22.32
CA SER A 11 28.97 -28.95 23.13
C SER A 11 30.03 -27.85 23.04
N THR A 12 31.28 -28.20 22.80
CA THR A 12 32.41 -27.23 22.77
C THR A 12 32.50 -26.47 21.43
N ALA A 13 31.88 -26.96 20.37
CA ALA A 13 31.86 -26.29 19.06
C ALA A 13 30.88 -25.11 18.98
N LEU A 14 29.97 -24.94 19.96
CA LEU A 14 28.90 -23.95 19.89
C LEU A 14 29.24 -22.57 20.51
N THR A 15 30.47 -22.36 21.00
CA THR A 15 30.82 -21.16 21.80
C THR A 15 31.72 -20.15 21.07
N ALA A 16 31.81 -20.18 19.74
CA ALA A 16 32.80 -19.40 18.98
C ALA A 16 32.26 -18.17 18.20
N CYS A 17 31.01 -17.74 18.39
CA CYS A 17 30.43 -16.64 17.60
C CYS A 17 29.82 -15.49 18.43
N GLU A 18 30.55 -14.92 19.40
CA GLU A 18 30.11 -13.65 20.05
C GLU A 18 31.12 -12.50 19.99
N SER A 19 32.28 -12.66 19.33
CA SER A 19 33.21 -11.53 19.14
C SER A 19 33.01 -10.89 17.76
N VAL A 20 31.92 -10.15 17.58
CA VAL A 20 31.84 -9.13 16.53
C VAL A 20 32.59 -7.91 17.09
N PRO A 21 33.77 -7.54 16.57
CA PRO A 21 34.35 -6.24 16.91
C PRO A 21 33.38 -5.19 16.38
N THR A 22 32.93 -4.28 17.25
CA THR A 22 32.15 -3.11 16.88
C THR A 22 32.83 -2.42 15.71
N ALA A 23 32.31 -2.64 14.50
CA ALA A 23 32.77 -1.95 13.33
C ALA A 23 32.34 -0.49 13.51
N VAL A 24 33.28 0.33 13.96
CA VAL A 24 33.18 1.78 13.84
C VAL A 24 33.10 2.04 12.33
N GLY A 25 31.87 2.18 11.83
CA GLY A 25 31.64 2.61 10.46
C GLY A 25 32.34 3.96 10.22
N PRO A 26 32.70 4.29 8.97
CA PRO A 26 33.24 5.60 8.68
C PRO A 26 32.29 6.69 9.19
N ASP A 27 32.85 7.73 9.79
CA ASP A 27 32.12 8.90 10.27
C ASP A 27 31.50 9.60 9.06
N ILE A 28 30.21 9.34 8.82
CA ILE A 28 29.46 9.94 7.72
C ILE A 28 29.02 11.34 8.12
N THR A 29 29.88 12.32 7.84
CA THR A 29 29.49 13.73 7.87
C THR A 29 28.54 13.97 6.70
N LEU A 30 27.29 14.32 6.98
CA LEU A 30 26.33 14.73 5.95
C LEU A 30 26.79 16.06 5.34
N ASP A 31 26.95 16.09 4.02
CA ASP A 31 27.16 17.33 3.29
C ASP A 31 25.92 18.22 3.44
N GLU A 32 26.14 19.51 3.58
CA GLU A 32 25.07 20.49 3.67
C GLU A 32 24.32 20.51 2.33
N PRO A 33 22.98 20.40 2.31
CA PRO A 33 22.25 20.33 1.07
C PRO A 33 22.46 21.63 0.27
N ASP A 34 22.86 21.49 -1.00
CA ASP A 34 22.80 22.57 -1.98
C ASP A 34 21.32 22.91 -2.20
N TYR A 35 20.80 23.85 -1.41
CA TYR A 35 19.47 24.42 -1.58
C TYR A 35 19.41 25.14 -2.93
N VAL A 36 18.92 24.46 -3.96
CA VAL A 36 18.59 25.06 -5.26
C VAL A 36 17.18 25.66 -5.18
N GLU A 37 17.02 26.68 -4.35
CA GLU A 37 15.72 27.33 -4.11
C GLU A 37 15.42 28.51 -5.06
N ASP A 38 16.34 28.84 -5.98
CA ASP A 38 16.22 30.04 -6.82
C ASP A 38 15.77 29.77 -8.28
N LEU A 39 15.47 28.52 -8.66
CA LEU A 39 14.98 28.22 -10.03
C LEU A 39 13.46 28.38 -10.20
N TYR A 40 12.73 28.72 -9.12
CA TYR A 40 11.26 28.85 -9.14
C TYR A 40 10.74 30.27 -8.93
N LEU A 41 11.55 31.30 -9.15
CA LEU A 41 11.04 32.65 -9.45
C LEU A 41 11.40 33.00 -10.89
N ALA A 42 10.44 32.78 -11.80
CA ALA A 42 10.47 33.47 -13.09
C ALA A 42 10.40 34.98 -12.80
N PRO A 43 11.36 35.80 -13.25
CA PRO A 43 11.26 37.24 -13.13
C PRO A 43 10.07 37.74 -13.96
N ASP A 44 9.38 38.72 -13.40
CA ASP A 44 8.24 39.39 -14.01
C ASP A 44 8.53 39.83 -15.45
N ALA A 45 7.57 39.51 -16.32
CA ALA A 45 7.36 39.92 -17.70
C ALA A 45 8.30 40.98 -18.30
N GLU A 46 8.99 40.60 -19.38
CA GLU A 46 9.18 41.50 -20.52
C GLU A 46 8.35 41.02 -21.71
N GLU A 47 7.57 41.97 -22.20
CA GLU A 47 6.59 41.90 -23.27
C GLU A 47 7.31 41.85 -24.63
N THR A 48 7.33 40.67 -25.27
CA THR A 48 7.68 40.55 -26.69
C THR A 48 6.74 39.58 -27.40
N ASP A 49 5.82 40.17 -28.16
CA ASP A 49 5.23 39.70 -29.42
C ASP A 49 5.22 38.18 -29.68
N ILE A 50 4.14 37.52 -29.27
CA ILE A 50 3.70 36.26 -29.89
C ILE A 50 2.60 36.62 -30.89
N ALA A 51 3.04 36.88 -32.12
CA ALA A 51 2.17 36.88 -33.29
C ALA A 51 1.73 35.43 -33.59
N ASP A 52 0.42 35.27 -33.75
CA ASP A 52 -0.27 34.23 -34.52
C ASP A 52 0.05 32.75 -34.24
N ALA A 53 -0.67 32.19 -33.27
CA ALA A 53 -1.04 30.78 -33.29
C ALA A 53 -2.48 30.62 -32.80
N ASP A 54 -3.42 30.92 -33.70
CA ASP A 54 -4.85 30.69 -33.53
C ASP A 54 -5.12 29.16 -33.58
N LEU A 55 -4.98 28.51 -32.43
CA LEU A 55 -5.37 27.11 -32.21
C LEU A 55 -6.44 27.05 -31.12
N ALA A 56 -7.62 27.60 -31.41
CA ALA A 56 -8.81 27.25 -30.67
C ALA A 56 -9.20 25.80 -31.02
N PRO A 57 -9.16 24.83 -30.07
CA PRO A 57 -9.68 23.51 -30.36
C PRO A 57 -11.19 23.62 -30.59
N THR A 58 -11.67 23.16 -31.76
CA THR A 58 -13.10 23.04 -32.01
C THR A 58 -13.71 22.17 -30.89
N PRO A 59 -14.77 22.62 -30.20
CA PRO A 59 -15.37 21.80 -29.15
C PRO A 59 -15.93 20.53 -29.77
N VAL A 60 -15.42 19.37 -29.32
CA VAL A 60 -16.01 18.08 -29.63
C VAL A 60 -17.43 18.10 -29.06
N VAL A 61 -18.42 18.09 -29.95
CA VAL A 61 -19.83 18.05 -29.57
C VAL A 61 -20.11 16.69 -28.96
N TYR A 62 -20.01 16.59 -27.63
CA TYR A 62 -20.54 15.45 -26.91
C TYR A 62 -22.04 15.42 -27.13
N ARG A 63 -22.51 14.41 -27.88
CA ARG A 63 -23.93 14.15 -28.02
C ARG A 63 -24.42 13.70 -26.65
N THR A 64 -24.90 14.64 -25.84
CA THR A 64 -25.58 14.31 -24.60
C THR A 64 -26.83 13.55 -24.98
N TYR A 65 -26.77 12.22 -24.88
CA TYR A 65 -27.96 11.40 -24.86
C TYR A 65 -28.67 11.76 -23.57
N THR A 66 -29.58 12.73 -23.61
CA THR A 66 -30.56 12.89 -22.54
C THR A 66 -31.34 11.59 -22.52
N PRO A 67 -31.19 10.71 -21.51
CA PRO A 67 -32.09 9.59 -21.41
C PRO A 67 -33.46 10.21 -21.18
N THR A 68 -34.33 10.14 -22.19
CA THR A 68 -35.76 10.32 -21.96
C THR A 68 -36.11 9.27 -20.92
N SER A 69 -36.14 9.68 -19.66
CA SER A 69 -36.52 8.83 -18.55
C SER A 69 -37.97 8.50 -18.80
N VAL A 70 -38.23 7.31 -19.37
CA VAL A 70 -39.56 6.72 -19.40
C VAL A 70 -39.95 6.60 -17.94
N THR A 71 -40.77 7.56 -17.50
CA THR A 71 -41.32 7.66 -16.15
C THR A 71 -42.32 6.52 -15.97
N GLY A 72 -41.81 5.33 -15.68
CA GLY A 72 -42.61 4.14 -15.45
C GLY A 72 -41.77 2.89 -15.72
N ALA A 73 -41.33 2.24 -14.64
CA ALA A 73 -40.77 0.90 -14.75
C ALA A 73 -41.82 0.01 -15.43
N MET A 74 -41.44 -0.63 -16.54
CA MET A 74 -42.31 -1.58 -17.22
C MET A 74 -42.67 -2.72 -16.24
N PRO A 75 -43.90 -3.27 -16.27
CA PRO A 75 -44.24 -4.41 -15.44
C PRO A 75 -43.23 -5.56 -15.65
N GLY A 76 -42.63 -6.06 -14.57
CA GLY A 76 -41.62 -7.14 -14.63
C GLY A 76 -40.16 -6.70 -14.78
N GLN A 77 -39.87 -5.39 -14.80
CA GLN A 77 -38.50 -4.86 -14.87
C GLN A 77 -37.78 -4.86 -13.50
N LEU A 78 -38.51 -4.98 -12.40
CA LEU A 78 -37.95 -5.01 -11.05
C LEU A 78 -37.45 -6.42 -10.72
N LYS A 79 -36.15 -6.54 -10.41
CA LYS A 79 -35.59 -7.76 -9.81
C LYS A 79 -36.22 -7.97 -8.42
N PRO A 80 -36.52 -9.22 -8.03
CA PRO A 80 -37.00 -9.51 -6.68
C PRO A 80 -35.98 -8.99 -5.66
N MET A 81 -36.47 -8.39 -4.58
CA MET A 81 -35.61 -7.96 -3.48
C MET A 81 -34.86 -9.19 -2.95
N PRO A 82 -33.55 -9.05 -2.64
CA PRO A 82 -32.83 -10.12 -1.96
C PRO A 82 -33.60 -10.50 -0.70
N ALA A 83 -33.96 -11.78 -0.58
CA ALA A 83 -34.48 -12.28 0.68
C ALA A 83 -33.37 -12.13 1.72
N GLU A 84 -33.69 -11.50 2.84
CA GLU A 84 -32.78 -11.39 3.97
C GLU A 84 -32.58 -12.81 4.51
N ALA A 85 -31.43 -13.40 4.20
CA ALA A 85 -31.09 -14.72 4.69
C ALA A 85 -30.75 -14.60 6.17
N ASP A 86 -31.40 -15.43 7.01
CA ASP A 86 -31.04 -15.53 8.42
C ASP A 86 -29.54 -15.82 8.54
N ALA A 87 -28.82 -14.90 9.19
CA ALA A 87 -27.42 -15.11 9.48
C ALA A 87 -27.28 -16.35 10.38
N PRO A 88 -26.45 -17.33 10.02
CA PRO A 88 -26.27 -18.50 10.86
C PRO A 88 -25.74 -18.07 12.23
N SER A 89 -26.33 -18.61 13.30
CA SER A 89 -25.86 -18.42 14.67
C SER A 89 -24.51 -19.15 14.85
N LEU A 90 -23.43 -18.47 14.47
CA LEU A 90 -22.06 -18.96 14.65
C LEU A 90 -21.64 -18.89 16.12
N LYS A 91 -20.75 -19.79 16.54
CA LYS A 91 -20.07 -19.65 17.83
C LYS A 91 -19.18 -18.40 17.81
N PRO A 92 -18.90 -17.74 18.95
CA PRO A 92 -18.14 -16.49 18.98
C PRO A 92 -16.80 -16.55 18.23
N TYR A 93 -16.03 -17.63 18.40
CA TYR A 93 -14.74 -17.78 17.70
C TYR A 93 -14.90 -17.92 16.17
N GLN A 94 -15.96 -18.59 15.70
CA GLN A 94 -16.24 -18.76 14.27
C GLN A 94 -16.67 -17.44 13.65
N ALA A 95 -17.42 -16.62 14.38
CA ALA A 95 -17.80 -15.29 13.93
C ALA A 95 -16.57 -14.38 13.75
N ILE A 96 -15.62 -14.44 14.70
CA ILE A 96 -14.36 -13.69 14.61
C ILE A 96 -13.51 -14.18 13.45
N GLU A 97 -13.31 -15.49 13.32
CA GLU A 97 -12.50 -16.07 12.23
C GLU A 97 -13.07 -15.73 10.85
N THR A 98 -14.39 -15.83 10.69
CA THR A 98 -15.06 -15.45 9.43
C THR A 98 -14.99 -13.96 9.16
N ALA A 99 -15.06 -13.10 10.19
CA ALA A 99 -14.88 -11.66 10.04
C ALA A 99 -13.46 -11.31 9.62
N ASN A 100 -12.45 -11.88 10.30
CA ASN A 100 -11.04 -11.69 9.98
C ASN A 100 -10.73 -12.18 8.56
N GLY A 101 -11.24 -13.35 8.17
CA GLY A 101 -11.05 -13.87 6.81
C GLY A 101 -11.69 -12.99 5.72
N LYS A 102 -12.80 -12.29 6.02
CA LYS A 102 -13.41 -11.32 5.09
C LYS A 102 -12.68 -9.98 5.06
N ALA A 103 -12.04 -9.61 6.16
CA ALA A 103 -11.26 -8.38 6.29
C ALA A 103 -9.83 -8.51 5.76
N ALA A 104 -9.30 -9.73 5.66
CA ALA A 104 -7.94 -10.01 5.23
C ALA A 104 -7.73 -9.65 3.75
N VAL A 105 -6.69 -8.86 3.49
CA VAL A 105 -6.25 -8.46 2.16
C VAL A 105 -4.85 -9.02 1.94
N GLU A 106 -4.76 -10.02 1.07
CA GLU A 106 -3.51 -10.64 0.67
C GLU A 106 -2.76 -9.77 -0.37
N PRO A 107 -1.42 -9.81 -0.39
CA PRO A 107 -0.64 -9.16 -1.43
C PRO A 107 -0.90 -9.82 -2.79
N SER A 108 -1.12 -9.00 -3.81
CA SER A 108 -1.24 -9.44 -5.20
C SER A 108 -0.08 -8.91 -6.04
N LEU A 109 0.41 -9.73 -6.98
CA LEU A 109 1.47 -9.34 -7.91
C LEU A 109 1.11 -8.12 -8.76
N ASP A 110 -0.18 -7.93 -9.05
CA ASP A 110 -0.67 -6.81 -9.85
C ASP A 110 -0.53 -5.45 -9.15
N ASN A 111 -0.38 -5.46 -7.82
CA ASN A 111 -0.29 -4.25 -6.99
C ASN A 111 1.15 -3.88 -6.61
N TYR A 112 2.14 -4.61 -7.12
CA TYR A 112 3.55 -4.25 -6.97
C TYR A 112 3.97 -3.26 -8.05
N MET A 113 4.55 -2.14 -7.61
CA MET A 113 5.36 -1.28 -8.46
C MET A 113 6.81 -1.38 -8.00
N ASN A 114 7.62 -2.16 -8.71
CA ASN A 114 8.97 -2.56 -8.26
C ASN A 114 8.90 -3.31 -6.91
N ALA A 115 9.56 -2.80 -5.88
CA ALA A 115 9.52 -3.34 -4.51
C ALA A 115 8.47 -2.63 -3.62
N ILE A 116 7.63 -1.77 -4.20
CA ILE A 116 6.60 -1.02 -3.47
C ILE A 116 5.27 -1.71 -3.67
N GLN A 117 4.61 -2.02 -2.55
CA GLN A 117 3.28 -2.61 -2.53
C GLN A 117 2.28 -1.54 -2.07
N VAL A 118 1.29 -1.23 -2.90
CA VAL A 118 0.25 -0.25 -2.58
C VAL A 118 -1.01 -0.96 -2.12
N TYR A 119 -1.60 -0.52 -1.00
CA TYR A 119 -2.89 -0.99 -0.50
C TYR A 119 -3.89 0.17 -0.44
N PRO A 120 -5.10 0.01 -1.00
CA PRO A 120 -6.16 0.98 -0.82
C PRO A 120 -6.72 0.89 0.60
N TYR A 121 -6.75 2.01 1.32
CA TYR A 121 -7.28 2.07 2.68
C TYR A 121 -8.77 1.74 2.75
N THR A 122 -9.12 0.86 3.67
CA THR A 122 -10.50 0.55 4.03
C THR A 122 -10.60 0.31 5.53
N VAL A 123 -11.63 0.88 6.14
CA VAL A 123 -11.84 0.77 7.60
C VAL A 123 -12.12 -0.69 7.96
N GLY A 124 -11.36 -1.23 8.90
CA GLY A 124 -11.53 -2.60 9.41
C GLY A 124 -10.93 -3.69 8.53
N ALA A 125 -10.14 -3.34 7.51
CA ALA A 125 -9.35 -4.33 6.75
C ALA A 125 -8.06 -4.71 7.49
N LEU A 126 -7.59 -5.93 7.23
CA LEU A 126 -6.34 -6.48 7.73
C LEU A 126 -5.39 -6.69 6.55
N TYR A 127 -4.32 -5.92 6.47
CA TYR A 127 -3.36 -6.01 5.37
C TYR A 127 -2.19 -6.91 5.75
N GLN A 128 -1.87 -7.87 4.88
CA GLN A 128 -0.71 -8.73 5.05
C GLN A 128 0.46 -8.24 4.20
N VAL A 129 1.60 -7.97 4.84
CA VAL A 129 2.83 -7.50 4.18
C VAL A 129 3.91 -8.57 4.27
N TYR A 130 4.56 -8.88 3.14
CA TYR A 130 5.72 -9.76 3.11
C TYR A 130 7.01 -8.94 3.08
N CYS A 131 7.78 -9.01 4.15
CA CYS A 131 9.09 -8.37 4.25
C CYS A 131 10.20 -9.35 3.87
N ALA A 132 11.29 -8.83 3.31
CA ALA A 132 12.50 -9.61 3.14
C ALA A 132 13.27 -9.67 4.48
N PRO A 133 13.63 -10.86 4.99
CA PRO A 133 14.47 -10.96 6.17
C PRO A 133 15.79 -10.23 5.98
N GLU A 134 16.30 -9.62 7.06
CA GLU A 134 17.56 -8.84 7.07
C GLU A 134 17.55 -7.59 6.18
N GLN A 135 16.41 -7.24 5.59
CA GLN A 135 16.22 -6.00 4.84
C GLN A 135 15.30 -5.07 5.62
N VAL A 136 15.54 -3.76 5.50
CA VAL A 136 14.66 -2.75 6.08
C VAL A 136 13.49 -2.52 5.12
N THR A 137 12.27 -2.72 5.62
CA THR A 137 11.03 -2.36 4.91
C THR A 137 10.43 -1.13 5.58
N ASP A 138 10.11 -0.11 4.78
CA ASP A 138 9.38 1.07 5.26
C ASP A 138 7.88 0.93 4.99
N ILE A 139 7.06 1.44 5.91
CA ILE A 139 5.59 1.43 5.82
C ILE A 139 5.10 2.87 5.93
N VAL A 140 4.66 3.43 4.80
CA VAL A 140 4.14 4.78 4.72
C VAL A 140 2.62 4.75 4.82
N LEU A 141 2.09 5.48 5.80
CA LEU A 141 0.65 5.63 6.03
C LEU A 141 0.15 6.97 5.47
N GLN A 142 -1.11 7.03 5.04
CA GLN A 142 -1.74 8.31 4.69
C GLN A 142 -2.07 9.12 5.96
N PRO A 143 -2.22 10.46 5.86
CA PRO A 143 -2.65 11.27 7.00
C PRO A 143 -3.99 10.78 7.58
N GLY A 144 -4.01 10.45 8.87
CA GLY A 144 -5.18 9.91 9.57
C GLY A 144 -5.22 8.38 9.68
N GLU A 145 -4.25 7.68 9.12
CA GLU A 145 -4.05 6.25 9.32
C GLU A 145 -3.08 5.98 10.49
N GLU A 146 -3.31 4.87 11.20
CA GLU A 146 -2.51 4.46 12.36
C GLU A 146 -2.23 2.96 12.33
N LEU A 147 -1.00 2.57 12.68
CA LEU A 147 -0.64 1.18 12.92
C LEU A 147 -1.10 0.76 14.32
N VAL A 148 -2.12 -0.09 14.38
CA VAL A 148 -2.72 -0.54 15.64
C VAL A 148 -1.93 -1.71 16.26
N SER A 149 -1.50 -2.67 15.44
CA SER A 149 -0.80 -3.89 15.89
C SER A 149 0.04 -4.51 14.77
N VAL A 150 1.13 -5.18 15.13
CA VAL A 150 2.04 -5.93 14.23
C VAL A 150 2.25 -7.34 14.76
#